data_AF-A0A4Q3ELI6-F1
#
_entry.id   AF-A0A4Q3ELI6-F1
#
_cell.length_a   1.000
_cell.length_b   1.000
_cell.length_c   1.000
_cell.angle_alpha   90.00
_cell.angle_beta   90.00
_cell.angle_gamma   90.00
#
_symmetry.space_group_name_H-M   'P 1'
#
loop_
_entity.id
_entity.type
_entity.pdbx_description
1 polymer ?
#
loop_
_entity_poly.entity_id
_entity_poly.type
_entity_poly.pdbx_seq_one_letter_code
_entity_poly.pdbx_strand_id
1 'polypeptide(L)'
;MKTPLLLLLVLASLVTNSYSQTTGPGSRLNEVFKRVDLVPVASGLNDPWEITYGHDGMLWITEAKGYKVRRLDPNTGAGTIVLDLAIGATAFPSYNRVWTGTSGQPSPQGGLMGLALHPDWNATPAKKFVYLAYVKNYVGQNQTLNGEYVPGHLFKTWLVRFTYNTGTAQLESPVTICDTLTGSNDHNS
;
A
#
# COMPACT_ATOMS: atom_id res chain seq x y z
N MET A 1 -35.48 -6.08 -63.72
CA MET A 1 -36.11 -5.31 -62.60
C MET A 1 -35.01 -4.82 -61.68
N LYS A 2 -35.13 -3.58 -61.18
CA LYS A 2 -34.09 -2.74 -60.56
C LYS A 2 -33.91 -3.05 -59.05
N THR A 3 -32.69 -2.91 -58.53
CA THR A 3 -32.24 -2.83 -57.11
C THR A 3 -32.81 -1.58 -56.39
N PRO A 4 -32.91 -1.48 -55.03
CA PRO A 4 -31.75 -1.42 -54.10
C PRO A 4 -31.91 -1.81 -52.58
N LEU A 5 -30.77 -2.11 -51.94
CA LEU A 5 -30.19 -1.59 -50.67
C LEU A 5 -30.98 -1.48 -49.33
N LEU A 6 -30.31 -1.92 -48.25
CA LEU A 6 -30.12 -1.28 -46.91
C LEU A 6 -30.85 -1.87 -45.67
N LEU A 7 -30.04 -2.35 -44.71
CA LEU A 7 -30.10 -2.21 -43.22
C LEU A 7 -29.09 -3.23 -42.66
N LEU A 8 -27.85 -2.96 -42.23
CA LEU A 8 -27.29 -1.97 -41.30
C LEU A 8 -28.19 -1.71 -40.07
N LEU A 9 -28.10 -2.54 -39.02
CA LEU A 9 -28.58 -2.26 -37.65
C LEU A 9 -28.21 -3.51 -36.79
N VAL A 10 -27.54 -3.50 -35.65
CA VAL A 10 -26.89 -2.50 -34.81
C VAL A 10 -25.82 -3.29 -34.02
N LEU A 11 -24.56 -2.89 -34.12
CA LEU A 11 -23.56 -3.24 -33.13
C LEU A 11 -23.89 -2.41 -31.89
N ALA A 12 -24.89 -2.83 -31.12
CA ALA A 12 -25.24 -2.18 -29.86
C ALA A 12 -24.25 -2.71 -28.83
N SER A 13 -23.05 -2.14 -28.83
CA SER A 13 -22.24 -2.14 -27.63
C SER A 13 -23.13 -1.60 -26.51
N LEU A 14 -23.52 -2.47 -25.58
CA LEU A 14 -24.06 -2.07 -24.31
C LEU A 14 -22.98 -1.24 -23.61
N VAL A 15 -22.98 0.06 -23.87
CA VAL A 15 -22.32 1.03 -23.00
C VAL A 15 -23.21 1.08 -21.76
N THR A 16 -22.96 0.17 -20.83
CA THR A 16 -23.52 0.30 -19.50
C THR A 16 -22.91 1.56 -18.92
N ASN A 17 -23.73 2.61 -18.79
CA ASN A 17 -23.37 3.73 -17.93
C ASN A 17 -23.35 3.16 -16.51
N SER A 18 -22.15 2.89 -16.00
CA SER A 18 -21.95 2.64 -14.58
C SER A 18 -22.30 3.93 -13.84
N TYR A 19 -23.52 4.00 -13.31
CA TYR A 19 -23.87 5.05 -12.37
C TYR A 19 -23.17 4.75 -11.05
N SER A 20 -22.14 5.54 -10.73
CA SER A 20 -21.60 5.57 -9.37
C SER A 20 -22.72 5.97 -8.41
N GLN A 21 -22.77 5.35 -7.23
CA GLN A 21 -23.70 5.70 -6.18
C GLN A 21 -23.51 7.19 -5.84
N THR A 22 -24.55 8.01 -6.05
CA THR A 22 -24.56 9.35 -5.48
C THR A 22 -24.51 9.19 -3.98
N THR A 23 -23.45 9.66 -3.34
CA THR A 23 -23.48 9.80 -1.88
C THR A 23 -24.67 10.71 -1.58
N GLY A 24 -25.65 10.20 -0.83
CA GLY A 24 -26.68 11.06 -0.25
C GLY A 24 -26.01 12.14 0.61
N PRO A 25 -26.72 13.21 0.99
CA PRO A 25 -26.16 14.29 1.83
C PRO A 25 -25.79 13.70 3.19
N GLY A 26 -24.56 13.18 3.28
CA GLY A 26 -24.05 12.40 4.41
C GLY A 26 -23.17 13.24 5.33
N SER A 27 -23.07 14.54 5.07
CA SER A 27 -22.37 15.47 5.93
C SER A 27 -23.33 16.46 6.56
N ARG A 28 -22.95 16.91 7.75
CA ARG A 28 -23.71 17.82 8.63
C ARG A 28 -24.13 19.11 7.91
N LEU A 29 -23.47 19.50 6.81
CA LEU A 29 -23.77 20.71 6.04
C LEU A 29 -24.33 20.41 4.64
N ASN A 30 -24.86 19.21 4.38
CA ASN A 30 -25.38 18.78 3.07
C ASN A 30 -24.34 18.80 1.93
N GLU A 31 -23.05 18.61 2.24
CA GLU A 31 -22.04 18.47 1.20
C GLU A 31 -22.25 17.21 0.37
N VAL A 32 -22.16 17.36 -0.95
CA VAL A 32 -22.19 16.25 -1.90
C VAL A 32 -20.77 15.82 -2.21
N PHE A 33 -20.37 14.63 -1.77
CA PHE A 33 -19.05 14.07 -2.05
C PHE A 33 -19.10 13.12 -3.24
N LYS A 34 -18.30 13.40 -4.28
CA LYS A 34 -18.11 12.44 -5.36
C LYS A 34 -17.03 11.44 -4.94
N ARG A 35 -17.32 10.15 -5.12
CA ARG A 35 -16.36 9.05 -4.91
C ARG A 35 -16.09 8.36 -6.25
N VAL A 36 -14.82 8.06 -6.47
CA VAL A 36 -14.35 7.17 -7.55
C VAL A 36 -13.57 6.05 -6.89
N ASP A 37 -13.91 4.81 -7.24
CA ASP A 37 -13.15 3.64 -6.82
C ASP A 37 -12.01 3.41 -7.80
N LEU A 38 -10.79 3.78 -7.41
CA LEU A 38 -9.61 3.65 -8.27
C LEU A 38 -9.18 2.18 -8.42
N VAL A 39 -9.26 1.38 -7.36
CA VAL A 39 -8.87 -0.03 -7.39
C VAL A 39 -10.10 -0.90 -7.16
N PRO A 40 -10.52 -1.73 -8.14
CA PRO A 40 -11.60 -2.68 -7.95
C PRO A 40 -11.32 -3.63 -6.79
N VAL A 41 -12.36 -3.98 -6.02
CA VAL A 41 -12.25 -4.87 -4.85
C VAL A 41 -11.61 -6.22 -5.20
N ALA A 42 -11.90 -6.76 -6.39
CA ALA A 42 -11.35 -8.03 -6.87
C ALA A 42 -9.82 -8.01 -7.14
N SER A 43 -9.26 -6.83 -7.42
CA SER A 43 -7.81 -6.61 -7.58
C SER A 43 -7.17 -5.97 -6.34
N GLY A 44 -7.93 -5.88 -5.23
CA GLY A 44 -7.71 -4.98 -4.11
C GLY A 44 -6.31 -4.98 -3.49
N LEU A 45 -6.01 -3.86 -2.81
CA LEU A 45 -4.79 -3.68 -2.02
C LEU A 45 -4.85 -4.54 -0.76
N ASN A 46 -3.72 -5.14 -0.37
CA ASN A 46 -3.66 -5.98 0.83
C ASN A 46 -3.36 -5.14 2.09
N ASP A 47 -4.42 -4.62 2.70
CA ASP A 47 -4.37 -3.75 3.88
C ASP A 47 -3.55 -2.48 3.60
N PRO A 48 -4.05 -1.58 2.73
CA PRO A 48 -3.34 -0.34 2.43
C PRO A 48 -3.18 0.50 3.70
N TRP A 49 -1.97 1.01 3.93
CA TRP A 49 -1.63 1.71 5.17
C TRP A 49 -1.32 3.18 4.94
N GLU A 50 -0.30 3.47 4.12
CA GLU A 50 0.12 4.83 3.79
C GLU A 50 -0.20 5.14 2.33
N ILE A 51 -0.53 6.40 2.03
CA ILE A 51 -0.70 6.90 0.67
C ILE A 51 -0.09 8.30 0.53
N THR A 52 0.80 8.47 -0.45
CA THR A 52 1.45 9.76 -0.73
C THR A 52 1.35 10.09 -2.21
N TYR A 53 1.05 11.35 -2.54
CA TYR A 53 1.23 11.87 -3.89
C TYR A 53 2.72 12.03 -4.20
N GLY A 54 3.18 11.34 -5.24
CA GLY A 54 4.53 11.39 -5.71
C GLY A 54 4.87 12.64 -6.51
N HIS A 55 6.15 13.00 -6.50
CA HIS A 55 6.71 14.04 -7.38
C HIS A 55 6.54 13.72 -8.87
N ASP A 56 6.23 12.46 -9.19
CA ASP A 56 5.94 11.96 -10.54
C ASP A 56 4.44 11.97 -10.88
N GLY A 57 3.59 12.55 -10.03
CA GLY A 57 2.14 12.65 -10.23
C GLY A 57 1.38 11.35 -9.94
N MET A 58 2.08 10.31 -9.49
CA MET A 58 1.48 9.02 -9.16
C MET A 58 1.19 8.91 -7.67
N LEU A 59 0.22 8.08 -7.28
CA LEU A 59 0.01 7.68 -5.89
C LEU A 59 1.01 6.60 -5.52
N TRP A 60 1.70 6.76 -4.40
CA TRP A 60 2.57 5.77 -3.79
C TRP A 60 1.88 5.20 -2.56
N ILE A 61 1.73 3.88 -2.51
CA ILE A 61 0.90 3.20 -1.51
C ILE A 61 1.68 2.04 -0.91
N THR A 62 1.62 1.91 0.42
CA THR A 62 2.12 0.72 1.12
C THR A 62 0.98 -0.26 1.42
N GLU A 63 1.25 -1.54 1.21
CA GLU A 63 0.37 -2.64 1.64
C GLU A 63 0.95 -3.28 2.89
N ALA A 64 0.33 -3.06 4.06
CA ALA A 64 0.85 -3.53 5.33
C ALA A 64 1.00 -5.05 5.37
N LYS A 65 -0.02 -5.78 4.93
CA LYS A 65 0.00 -7.25 4.88
C LYS A 65 0.63 -7.80 3.62
N GLY A 66 0.57 -7.04 2.52
CA GLY A 66 1.18 -7.42 1.25
C GLY A 66 2.71 -7.29 1.28
N TYR A 67 3.26 -6.45 2.17
CA TYR A 67 4.67 -6.05 2.17
C TYR A 67 5.13 -5.52 0.81
N LYS A 68 4.23 -4.79 0.13
CA LYS A 68 4.43 -4.26 -1.21
C LYS A 68 4.27 -2.75 -1.22
N VAL A 69 5.07 -2.10 -2.05
CA VAL A 69 4.85 -0.71 -2.44
C VAL A 69 4.27 -0.71 -3.84
N ARG A 70 3.15 -0.02 -4.02
CA ARG A 70 2.52 0.18 -5.32
C ARG A 70 2.58 1.63 -5.73
N ARG A 71 2.68 1.82 -7.04
CA ARG A 71 2.53 3.12 -7.69
C ARG A 71 1.31 3.08 -8.60
N LEU A 72 0.31 3.91 -8.34
CA LEU A 72 -0.96 3.95 -9.08
C LEU A 72 -1.19 5.31 -9.73
N ASP A 73 -1.78 5.30 -10.92
CA ASP A 73 -2.29 6.51 -11.56
C ASP A 73 -3.54 6.99 -10.80
N PRO A 74 -3.59 8.26 -10.35
CA PRO A 74 -4.69 8.77 -9.55
C PRO A 74 -6.01 8.94 -10.32
N ASN A 75 -6.00 8.90 -11.65
CA ASN A 75 -7.17 9.10 -12.49
C ASN A 75 -7.75 7.77 -12.97
N THR A 76 -6.89 6.79 -13.24
CA THR A 76 -7.29 5.50 -13.83
C THR A 76 -7.19 4.33 -12.88
N GLY A 77 -6.43 4.46 -11.78
CA GLY A 77 -6.13 3.36 -10.87
C GLY A 77 -5.17 2.30 -11.42
N ALA A 78 -4.73 2.43 -12.67
CA ALA A 78 -3.72 1.56 -13.26
C ALA A 78 -2.40 1.72 -12.50
N GLY A 79 -1.67 0.62 -12.26
CA GLY A 79 -0.41 0.74 -11.55
C GLY A 79 0.41 -0.52 -11.47
N THR A 80 1.54 -0.39 -10.80
CA THR A 80 2.59 -1.41 -10.73
C THR A 80 3.07 -1.61 -9.30
N ILE A 81 3.56 -2.82 -9.00
CA ILE A 81 4.34 -3.08 -7.79
C ILE A 81 5.76 -2.61 -8.08
N VAL A 82 6.23 -1.64 -7.29
CA VAL A 82 7.59 -1.08 -7.41
C VAL A 82 8.54 -1.64 -6.37
N LEU A 83 8.02 -2.37 -5.39
CA LEU A 83 8.78 -3.15 -4.41
C LEU A 83 7.92 -4.29 -3.87
N ASP A 84 8.49 -5.48 -3.82
CA ASP A 84 7.90 -6.64 -3.15
C ASP A 84 8.88 -7.19 -2.12
N LEU A 85 8.65 -6.87 -0.85
CA LEU A 85 9.47 -7.37 0.27
C LEU A 85 9.03 -8.76 0.75
N ALA A 86 7.92 -9.30 0.24
CA ALA A 86 7.50 -10.65 0.56
C ALA A 86 8.40 -11.69 -0.15
N ILE A 87 8.92 -11.35 -1.33
CA ILE A 87 9.89 -12.18 -2.07
C ILE A 87 11.26 -12.07 -1.39
N GLY A 88 11.56 -12.98 -0.47
CA GLY A 88 12.83 -13.03 0.27
C GLY A 88 12.69 -12.79 1.78
N ALA A 89 11.50 -12.50 2.28
CA ALA A 89 11.23 -12.47 3.71
C ALA A 89 10.87 -13.88 4.22
N THR A 90 11.86 -14.59 4.77
CA THR A 90 11.62 -15.74 5.67
C THR A 90 10.93 -15.35 6.98
N ALA A 91 10.67 -14.05 7.24
CA ALA A 91 10.34 -13.58 8.59
C ALA A 91 8.85 -13.34 8.88
N PHE A 92 7.95 -13.29 7.89
CA PHE A 92 6.50 -13.25 8.17
C PHE A 92 5.69 -13.94 7.06
N PRO A 93 5.57 -15.28 7.09
CA PRO A 93 4.59 -15.95 6.24
C PRO A 93 3.21 -15.39 6.56
N SER A 94 2.57 -14.79 5.55
CA SER A 94 1.14 -14.51 5.43
C SER A 94 0.39 -14.37 6.76
N TYR A 95 0.11 -13.12 7.11
CA TYR A 95 -0.90 -12.67 8.07
C TYR A 95 -2.19 -13.52 7.96
N ASN A 96 -2.27 -14.63 8.70
CA ASN A 96 -3.54 -15.29 8.97
C ASN A 96 -3.93 -14.91 10.39
N ARG A 97 -4.90 -14.00 10.48
CA ARG A 97 -5.46 -13.52 11.74
C ARG A 97 -6.30 -14.66 12.34
N VAL A 98 -5.66 -15.64 12.98
CA VAL A 98 -6.38 -16.68 13.71
C VAL A 98 -6.73 -16.12 15.09
N TRP A 99 -7.90 -15.49 15.19
CA TRP A 99 -8.48 -15.06 16.47
C TRP A 99 -9.17 -16.25 17.14
N THR A 100 -8.38 -17.18 17.71
CA THR A 100 -8.92 -18.37 18.41
C THR A 100 -9.03 -18.19 19.92
N GLY A 101 -8.87 -16.96 20.46
CA GLY A 101 -8.96 -16.71 21.92
C GLY A 101 -7.93 -17.45 22.77
N THR A 102 -7.05 -18.24 22.15
CA THR A 102 -5.96 -19.00 22.77
C THR A 102 -4.77 -18.93 21.81
N SER A 103 -3.76 -18.15 22.22
CA SER A 103 -2.41 -18.06 21.62
C SER A 103 -2.36 -18.08 20.08
N GLY A 104 -3.11 -17.19 19.44
CA GLY A 104 -2.95 -16.88 18.01
C GLY A 104 -1.62 -16.18 17.78
N GLN A 105 -0.95 -16.46 16.66
CA GLN A 105 0.36 -15.93 16.35
C GLN A 105 0.46 -14.40 16.53
N PRO A 106 1.64 -13.88 16.92
CA PRO A 106 1.84 -12.44 17.11
C PRO A 106 1.71 -11.74 15.76
N SER A 107 0.54 -11.16 15.52
CA SER A 107 0.33 -10.30 14.37
C SER A 107 0.70 -8.89 14.78
N PRO A 108 1.69 -8.24 14.14
CA PRO A 108 1.92 -6.82 14.39
C PRO A 108 0.68 -6.04 13.94
N GLN A 109 0.29 -5.01 14.68
CA GLN A 109 -0.57 -3.99 14.09
C GLN A 109 0.26 -3.31 12.99
N GLY A 110 -0.15 -3.43 11.73
CA GLY A 110 0.64 -2.96 10.58
C GLY A 110 1.44 -4.07 9.90
N GLY A 111 2.69 -3.76 9.55
CA GLY A 111 3.52 -4.55 8.64
C GLY A 111 4.46 -3.63 7.87
N LEU A 112 4.27 -3.48 6.55
CA LEU A 112 4.83 -2.35 5.80
C LEU A 112 3.97 -1.10 5.98
N MET A 113 4.50 -0.08 6.66
CA MET A 113 3.73 1.06 7.17
C MET A 113 4.18 2.36 6.50
N GLY A 114 5.06 3.12 7.16
CA GLY A 114 5.43 4.47 6.77
C GLY A 114 6.10 4.51 5.39
N LEU A 115 5.79 5.57 4.65
CA LEU A 115 6.35 5.86 3.34
C LEU A 115 6.58 7.38 3.23
N ALA A 116 7.79 7.76 2.83
CA ALA A 116 8.13 9.15 2.52
C ALA A 116 9.03 9.22 1.29
N LEU A 117 8.77 10.21 0.43
CA LEU A 117 9.58 10.52 -0.74
C LEU A 117 10.53 11.67 -0.40
N HIS A 118 11.77 11.61 -0.88
CA HIS A 118 12.72 12.69 -0.65
C HIS A 118 12.28 13.99 -1.35
N PRO A 119 12.30 15.15 -0.67
CA PRO A 119 11.79 16.43 -1.24
C PRO A 119 12.57 16.90 -2.47
N ASP A 120 13.89 16.71 -2.49
CA ASP A 120 14.77 17.05 -3.62
C ASP A 120 14.73 16.02 -4.78
N TRP A 121 13.55 15.48 -5.10
CA TRP A 121 13.39 14.41 -6.11
C TRP A 121 13.94 14.79 -7.49
N ASN A 122 13.79 16.07 -7.86
CA ASN A 122 14.20 16.63 -9.15
C ASN A 122 15.45 17.54 -9.07
N ALA A 123 16.20 17.51 -7.96
CA ALA A 123 17.43 18.29 -7.83
C ALA A 123 18.57 17.75 -8.73
N THR A 124 19.70 18.44 -8.76
CA THR A 124 20.92 18.01 -9.45
C THR A 124 22.06 17.89 -8.44
N PRO A 125 22.53 16.68 -8.08
CA PRO A 125 22.01 15.38 -8.52
C PRO A 125 20.65 15.03 -7.89
N ALA A 126 19.83 14.27 -8.63
CA ALA A 126 18.49 13.90 -8.20
C ALA A 126 18.53 12.93 -7.02
N LYS A 127 17.73 13.19 -5.98
CA LYS A 127 17.60 12.31 -4.82
C LYS A 127 16.31 11.52 -4.93
N LYS A 128 16.27 10.52 -5.81
CA LYS A 128 15.12 9.62 -5.98
C LYS A 128 15.04 8.60 -4.85
N PHE A 129 15.02 9.07 -3.61
CA PHE A 129 14.99 8.21 -2.43
C PHE A 129 13.58 8.04 -1.90
N VAL A 130 13.29 6.82 -1.48
CA VAL A 130 12.03 6.44 -0.83
C VAL A 130 12.37 5.83 0.53
N TYR A 131 11.79 6.35 1.59
CA TYR A 131 11.99 5.91 2.95
C TYR A 131 10.78 5.08 3.37
N LEU A 132 11.03 3.86 3.85
CA LEU A 132 9.99 2.93 4.29
C LEU A 132 10.23 2.54 5.75
N ALA A 133 9.15 2.47 6.52
CA ALA A 133 9.13 1.89 7.85
C ALA A 133 8.33 0.59 7.84
N TYR A 134 8.93 -0.52 8.27
CA TYR A 134 8.23 -1.81 8.27
C TYR A 134 8.71 -2.77 9.35
N VAL A 135 7.78 -3.59 9.84
CA VAL A 135 8.08 -4.66 10.80
C VAL A 135 8.92 -5.73 10.11
N LYS A 136 10.14 -5.97 10.62
CA LYS A 136 11.12 -6.91 10.04
C LYS A 136 11.26 -8.20 10.82
N ASN A 137 11.17 -8.15 12.16
CA ASN A 137 11.36 -9.33 13.01
C ASN A 137 10.35 -9.37 14.15
N TYR A 138 9.88 -10.56 14.50
CA TYR A 138 9.25 -10.83 15.79
C TYR A 138 10.35 -11.18 16.80
N VAL A 139 10.29 -10.57 17.99
CA VAL A 139 11.28 -10.79 19.05
C VAL A 139 10.78 -11.84 20.04
N GLY A 140 9.55 -11.69 20.54
CA GLY A 140 9.01 -12.57 21.58
C GLY A 140 7.87 -11.91 22.36
N GLN A 141 7.23 -12.66 23.25
CA GLN A 141 6.20 -12.15 24.16
C GLN A 141 6.84 -11.82 25.52
N ASN A 142 6.43 -10.72 26.17
CA ASN A 142 6.84 -10.36 27.54
C ASN A 142 8.37 -10.32 27.69
N GLN A 143 9.02 -9.50 26.85
CA GLN A 143 10.48 -9.46 26.73
C GLN A 143 11.09 -8.36 27.60
N THR A 144 12.33 -8.53 28.03
CA THR A 144 13.12 -7.44 28.63
C THR A 144 14.11 -6.90 27.61
N LEU A 145 14.02 -5.62 27.28
CA LEU A 145 14.93 -4.93 26.37
C LEU A 145 15.65 -3.83 27.12
N ASN A 146 16.98 -3.82 27.10
CA ASN A 146 17.81 -2.80 27.78
C ASN A 146 17.46 -2.60 29.28
N GLY A 147 17.04 -3.66 29.96
CA GLY A 147 16.65 -3.61 31.37
C GLY A 147 15.19 -3.22 31.63
N GLU A 148 14.42 -2.87 30.59
CA GLU A 148 13.01 -2.53 30.69
C GLU A 148 12.13 -3.72 30.26
N TYR A 149 11.13 -4.05 31.07
CA TYR A 149 10.15 -5.09 30.75
C TYR A 149 9.07 -4.55 29.81
N VAL A 150 8.91 -5.21 28.66
CA VAL A 150 7.93 -4.88 27.63
C VAL A 150 6.86 -5.96 27.60
N PRO A 151 5.64 -5.69 28.13
CA PRO A 151 4.54 -6.65 28.08
C PRO A 151 3.98 -6.78 26.65
N GLY A 152 3.39 -7.93 26.33
CA GLY A 152 2.81 -8.19 25.01
C GLY A 152 3.82 -8.70 23.98
N HIS A 153 3.48 -8.70 22.70
CA HIS A 153 4.34 -9.21 21.64
C HIS A 153 5.25 -8.11 21.10
N LEU A 154 6.55 -8.27 21.28
CA LEU A 154 7.57 -7.35 20.82
C LEU A 154 8.05 -7.71 19.41
N PHE A 155 8.21 -6.69 18.58
CA PHE A 155 8.74 -6.75 17.22
C PHE A 155 9.88 -5.74 17.04
N LYS A 156 10.64 -5.89 15.95
CA LYS A 156 11.56 -4.87 15.44
C LYS A 156 11.05 -4.30 14.13
N THR A 157 10.96 -2.98 14.09
CA THR A 157 10.62 -2.17 12.92
C THR A 157 11.91 -1.58 12.36
N TRP A 158 12.06 -1.66 11.04
CA TRP A 158 13.19 -1.08 10.33
C TRP A 158 12.75 0.16 9.59
N LEU A 159 13.58 1.20 9.63
CA LEU A 159 13.55 2.34 8.74
C LEU A 159 14.63 2.16 7.68
N VAL A 160 14.22 2.05 6.42
CA VAL A 160 15.12 1.76 5.30
C VAL A 160 14.89 2.77 4.19
N ARG A 161 15.97 3.26 3.59
CA ARG A 161 15.93 4.07 2.37
C ARG A 161 16.23 3.21 1.16
N PHE A 162 15.39 3.28 0.15
CA PHE A 162 15.61 2.72 -1.17
C PHE A 162 15.88 3.84 -2.18
N THR A 163 16.52 3.49 -3.30
CA THR A 163 16.64 4.34 -4.47
C THR A 163 15.63 3.89 -5.52
N TYR A 164 14.83 4.82 -6.05
CA TYR A 164 13.94 4.56 -7.17
C TYR A 164 14.67 4.70 -8.49
N ASN A 165 14.76 3.59 -9.21
CA ASN A 165 15.37 3.54 -10.52
C ASN A 165 14.31 3.78 -11.61
N THR A 166 14.41 4.91 -12.30
CA THR A 166 13.46 5.24 -13.37
C THR A 166 13.59 4.41 -14.63
N GLY A 167 14.73 3.73 -14.84
CA GLY A 167 14.92 2.82 -15.98
C GLY A 167 14.17 1.50 -15.79
N THR A 168 14.17 0.97 -14.57
CA THR A 168 13.50 -0.30 -14.23
C THR A 168 12.12 -0.11 -13.61
N ALA A 169 11.80 1.10 -13.16
CA ALA A 169 10.61 1.43 -12.36
C ALA A 169 10.50 0.59 -11.08
N GLN A 170 11.64 0.32 -10.42
CA GLN A 170 11.72 -0.44 -9.18
C GLN A 170 12.46 0.34 -8.07
N LEU A 171 12.14 0.03 -6.82
CA LEU A 171 12.93 0.40 -5.66
C LEU A 171 14.08 -0.60 -5.47
N GLU A 172 15.29 -0.09 -5.37
CA GLU A 172 16.52 -0.87 -5.28
C GLU A 172 17.51 -0.26 -4.28
N SER A 173 18.68 -0.87 -4.15
CA SER A 173 19.80 -0.34 -3.32
C SER A 173 19.38 0.05 -1.89
N PRO A 174 18.80 -0.88 -1.10
CA PRO A 174 18.37 -0.59 0.26
C PRO A 174 19.54 -0.15 1.16
N VAL A 175 19.30 0.87 1.97
CA VAL A 175 20.18 1.34 3.04
C VAL A 175 19.39 1.43 4.32
N THR A 176 19.74 0.58 5.30
CA THR A 176 19.15 0.63 6.64
C THR A 176 19.57 1.91 7.35
N ILE A 177 18.58 2.68 7.80
CA ILE A 177 18.80 3.91 8.59
C ILE A 177 18.69 3.60 10.08
N CYS A 178 17.69 2.79 10.46
CA CYS A 178 17.50 2.34 11.83
C CYS A 178 16.85 0.95 11.82
N ASP A 179 17.41 0.03 12.61
CA ASP A 179 16.94 -1.36 12.76
C ASP A 179 16.58 -1.72 14.21
N THR A 180 16.63 -0.73 15.11
CA THR A 180 16.43 -0.95 16.55
C THR A 180 15.05 -0.56 17.05
N LEU A 181 14.22 0.09 16.24
CA LEU A 181 12.88 0.54 16.64
C LEU A 181 12.04 -0.65 17.09
N THR A 182 11.42 -0.52 18.26
CA THR A 182 10.51 -1.50 18.81
C THR A 182 9.12 -1.33 18.20
N GLY A 183 8.45 -2.44 17.90
CA GLY A 183 7.04 -2.50 17.56
C GLY A 183 6.30 -3.49 18.45
N SER A 184 4.98 -3.47 18.38
CA SER A 184 4.04 -4.23 19.19
C SER A 184 3.01 -4.96 18.33
N ASN A 185 2.19 -5.83 18.92
CA ASN A 185 0.98 -6.35 18.26
C ASN A 185 -0.20 -5.36 18.32
N ASP A 186 -0.02 -4.22 18.99
CA ASP A 186 -1.03 -3.18 19.18
C ASP A 186 -0.37 -1.81 19.35
N HIS A 187 -0.97 -0.77 18.80
CA HIS A 187 -0.54 0.63 18.71
C HIS A 187 0.84 0.88 18.03
N ASN A 188 1.00 0.49 16.76
CA ASN A 188 2.22 0.73 15.94
C ASN A 188 2.15 1.95 15.00
N SER A 189 1.26 2.91 15.26
CA SER A 189 1.10 4.13 14.45
C SER A 189 2.14 5.20 14.73
#